data_AF-A0A930X8R9-F1
#
_entry.id   AF-A0A930X8R9-F1
#
_cell.length_a   1.000
_cell.length_b   1.000
_cell.length_c   1.000
_cell.angle_alpha   90.00
_cell.angle_beta   90.00
_cell.angle_gamma   90.00
#
_symmetry.space_group_name_H-M   'P 1'
#
loop_
_entity.id
_entity.type
_entity.pdbx_description
1 polymer ?
#
loop_
_entity_poly.entity_id
_entity_poly.type
_entity_poly.pdbx_seq_one_letter_code
_entity_poly.pdbx_strand_id
1 'polypeptide(L)'
;MARIAENDAGLQSLSDTDDLNPELCNADLRPTGFAERYWNTWHIASLWIGMAVCIPTYMLASYMITDGLSLSEALWIIFLGNLIVAIPMVFNGHAGTRYGIPFPVLGRASFGVRGVHVPSVLRALVACGWFGVQTWIGGLALASIAQQILPLQSSFGLNFGCFMLFWCINIFFIWRGTESVRFLETIAAPLLIVVGLAMLAWGIQQGGGLQQVLAQSDKLRAPSVAVSTLPDGQQQLRFNLLSDRQGAIKATEFQIGEAAWQPLPSDRSLTRISHKGAFT
;
A
#
# COMPACT_ATOMS: atom_id res chain seq x y z
N MET A 1 -2.37 13.50 -45.04
CA MET A 1 -1.24 13.52 -44.09
C MET A 1 -1.80 14.06 -42.77
N ALA A 2 -1.67 13.32 -41.66
CA ALA A 2 -2.17 13.77 -40.36
C ALA A 2 -1.54 15.12 -39.96
N ARG A 3 -2.37 16.06 -39.51
CA ARG A 3 -1.94 17.41 -39.11
C ARG A 3 -1.89 17.52 -37.59
N ILE A 4 -0.80 18.07 -37.07
CA ILE A 4 -0.64 18.36 -35.65
C ILE A 4 -1.33 19.69 -35.36
N ALA A 5 -2.29 19.67 -34.44
CA ALA A 5 -2.89 20.87 -33.87
C ALA A 5 -2.35 21.05 -32.44
N GLU A 6 -1.95 22.26 -32.08
CA GLU A 6 -1.52 22.65 -30.73
C GLU A 6 -2.45 23.73 -30.20
N ASN A 7 -2.84 23.63 -28.92
CA ASN A 7 -3.66 24.65 -28.27
C ASN A 7 -2.79 25.63 -27.45
N ASP A 8 -3.41 26.69 -26.92
CA ASP A 8 -2.73 27.72 -26.10
C ASP A 8 -2.07 27.16 -24.82
N ALA A 9 -2.47 25.96 -24.38
CA ALA A 9 -1.89 25.26 -23.25
C ALA A 9 -0.70 24.34 -23.63
N GLY A 10 -0.27 24.35 -24.90
CA GLY A 10 0.83 23.53 -25.42
C GLY A 10 0.51 22.04 -25.59
N LEU A 11 -0.78 21.68 -25.51
CA LEU A 11 -1.27 20.32 -25.72
C LEU A 11 -1.39 20.06 -27.22
N GLN A 12 -0.98 18.86 -27.65
CA GLN A 12 -1.02 18.48 -29.05
C GLN A 12 -2.06 17.38 -29.30
N SER A 13 -2.75 17.48 -30.43
CA SER A 13 -3.69 16.48 -30.93
C SER A 13 -3.49 16.27 -32.43
N LEU A 14 -3.79 15.07 -32.92
CA LEU A 14 -3.79 14.78 -34.34
C LEU A 14 -5.18 15.04 -34.92
N SER A 15 -5.21 15.81 -36.01
CA SER A 15 -6.38 15.99 -36.88
C SER A 15 -6.12 15.25 -38.20
N ASP A 16 -7.18 14.78 -38.85
CA ASP A 16 -7.10 14.09 -40.16
C ASP A 16 -6.33 12.74 -40.09
N THR A 17 -6.84 11.81 -39.29
CA THR A 17 -6.20 10.50 -39.02
C THR A 17 -6.51 9.42 -40.05
N ASP A 18 -7.29 9.72 -41.09
CA ASP A 18 -7.77 8.74 -42.07
C ASP A 18 -6.64 8.10 -42.90
N ASP A 19 -5.50 8.78 -43.00
CA ASP A 19 -4.30 8.29 -43.70
C ASP A 19 -3.34 7.48 -42.80
N LEU A 20 -3.68 7.24 -41.53
CA LEU A 20 -2.82 6.48 -40.63
C LEU A 20 -2.84 4.99 -40.97
N ASN A 21 -1.69 4.33 -40.81
CA ASN A 21 -1.60 2.89 -41.04
C ASN A 21 -2.56 2.14 -40.09
N PRO A 22 -3.56 1.40 -40.62
CA PRO A 22 -4.55 0.70 -39.81
C PRO A 22 -3.96 -0.43 -38.95
N GLU A 23 -2.77 -0.94 -39.28
CA GLU A 23 -2.06 -1.92 -38.45
C GLU A 23 -1.49 -1.30 -37.16
N LEU A 24 -1.23 0.01 -37.16
CA LEU A 24 -0.50 0.71 -36.09
C LEU A 24 -1.38 1.65 -35.27
N CYS A 25 -2.53 2.05 -35.81
CA CYS A 25 -3.47 2.96 -35.19
C CYS A 25 -4.87 2.33 -35.22
N ASN A 26 -5.49 2.20 -34.06
CA ASN A 26 -6.88 1.81 -33.89
C ASN A 26 -7.57 2.81 -32.93
N ALA A 27 -8.86 2.59 -32.64
CA ALA A 27 -9.62 3.48 -31.76
C ALA A 27 -9.03 3.61 -30.34
N ASP A 28 -8.35 2.58 -29.83
CA ASP A 28 -7.76 2.57 -28.48
C ASP A 28 -6.34 3.17 -28.43
N LEU A 29 -5.61 3.14 -29.54
CA LEU A 29 -4.23 3.60 -29.64
C LEU A 29 -4.11 5.00 -30.23
N ARG A 30 -5.18 5.54 -30.82
CA ARG A 30 -5.19 6.90 -31.35
C ARG A 30 -4.98 7.93 -30.23
N PRO A 31 -4.29 9.04 -30.50
CA PRO A 31 -4.17 10.11 -29.50
C PRO A 31 -5.54 10.65 -29.11
N THR A 32 -5.72 10.95 -27.82
CA THR A 32 -6.95 11.56 -27.30
C THR A 32 -7.12 12.98 -27.84
N GLY A 33 -8.27 13.24 -28.45
CA GLY A 33 -8.64 14.54 -29.00
C GLY A 33 -8.83 15.62 -27.93
N PHE A 34 -8.79 16.90 -28.30
CA PHE A 34 -8.99 17.99 -27.32
C PHE A 34 -10.35 17.92 -26.61
N ALA A 35 -11.42 17.62 -27.35
CA ALA A 35 -12.77 17.48 -26.79
C ALA A 35 -12.92 16.26 -25.87
N GLU A 36 -12.03 15.27 -25.97
CA GLU A 36 -12.04 14.04 -25.17
C GLU A 36 -11.22 14.19 -23.88
N ARG A 37 -10.53 15.33 -23.69
CA ARG A 37 -9.73 15.64 -22.48
C ARG A 37 -10.56 16.40 -21.45
N TYR A 38 -11.47 15.70 -20.79
CA TYR A 38 -12.34 16.27 -19.74
C TYR A 38 -11.80 16.09 -18.31
N TRP A 39 -10.61 15.51 -18.15
CA TRP A 39 -9.95 15.36 -16.85
C TRP A 39 -9.29 16.69 -16.46
N ASN A 40 -9.54 17.12 -15.22
CA ASN A 40 -8.98 18.36 -14.67
C ASN A 40 -8.05 18.01 -13.50
N THR A 41 -7.34 19.00 -12.95
CA THR A 41 -6.39 18.78 -11.85
C THR A 41 -7.01 18.09 -10.64
N TRP A 42 -8.28 18.36 -10.33
CA TRP A 42 -8.99 17.71 -9.23
C TRP A 42 -9.22 16.22 -9.48
N HIS A 43 -9.66 15.84 -10.68
CA HIS A 43 -9.83 14.43 -11.05
C HIS A 43 -8.51 13.65 -10.99
N ILE A 44 -7.41 14.29 -11.40
CA ILE A 44 -6.08 13.69 -11.32
C ILE A 44 -5.64 13.57 -9.85
N ALA A 45 -5.83 14.62 -9.03
CA ALA A 45 -5.49 14.59 -7.61
C ALA A 45 -6.30 13.54 -6.83
N SER A 46 -7.61 13.44 -7.07
CA SER A 46 -8.46 12.41 -6.46
C SER A 46 -8.02 11.01 -6.86
N LEU A 47 -7.59 10.83 -8.12
CA LEU A 47 -7.06 9.55 -8.59
C LEU A 47 -5.77 9.16 -7.88
N TRP A 48 -4.86 10.12 -7.68
CA TRP A 48 -3.63 9.87 -6.93
C TRP A 48 -3.89 9.52 -5.46
N ILE A 49 -4.84 10.19 -4.82
CA ILE A 49 -5.28 9.86 -3.47
C ILE A 49 -5.85 8.44 -3.42
N GLY A 50 -6.73 8.08 -4.36
CA GLY A 50 -7.31 6.74 -4.46
C GLY A 50 -6.25 5.65 -4.65
N MET A 51 -5.24 5.91 -5.47
CA MET A 51 -4.12 4.96 -5.67
C MET A 51 -3.18 4.87 -4.46
N ALA A 52 -2.96 5.96 -3.73
CA ALA A 52 -2.09 5.98 -2.54
C ALA A 52 -2.76 5.28 -1.34
N VAL A 53 -4.07 5.49 -1.18
CA VAL A 53 -4.87 4.92 -0.10
C VAL A 53 -5.31 3.51 -0.46
N CYS A 54 -4.41 2.54 -0.24
CA CYS A 54 -4.70 1.14 -0.45
C CYS A 54 -4.13 0.24 0.65
N ILE A 55 -4.69 -0.96 0.76
CA ILE A 55 -4.34 -1.92 1.81
C ILE A 55 -2.86 -2.32 1.77
N PRO A 56 -2.22 -2.56 0.61
CA PRO A 56 -0.78 -2.84 0.57
C PRO A 56 0.09 -1.75 1.20
N THR A 57 -0.27 -0.47 1.04
CA THR A 57 0.46 0.64 1.68
C THR A 57 0.37 0.54 3.20
N TYR A 58 -0.81 0.20 3.74
CA TYR A 58 -1.01 0.00 5.17
C TYR A 58 -0.23 -1.21 5.69
N MET A 59 -0.24 -2.31 4.94
CA MET A 59 0.54 -3.51 5.27
C MET A 59 2.03 -3.21 5.26
N LEU A 60 2.54 -2.50 4.26
CA LEU A 60 3.94 -2.09 4.17
C LEU A 60 4.36 -1.28 5.41
N ALA A 61 3.58 -0.24 5.76
CA ALA A 61 3.85 0.55 6.95
C ALA A 61 3.81 -0.29 8.23
N SER A 62 2.84 -1.21 8.35
CA SER A 62 2.75 -2.13 9.49
C SER A 62 3.94 -3.07 9.59
N TYR A 63 4.41 -3.61 8.46
CA TYR A 63 5.55 -4.54 8.44
C TYR A 63 6.85 -3.83 8.83
N MET A 64 7.08 -2.60 8.37
CA MET A 64 8.25 -1.83 8.78
C MET A 64 8.33 -1.66 10.31
N ILE A 65 7.20 -1.37 10.95
CA ILE A 65 7.14 -1.23 12.42
C ILE A 65 7.35 -2.58 13.11
N THR A 66 6.72 -3.65 12.61
CA THR A 66 6.89 -5.01 13.16
C THR A 66 8.32 -5.53 13.02
N ASP A 67 9.02 -5.15 11.95
CA ASP A 67 10.43 -5.48 11.71
C ASP A 67 11.40 -4.64 12.55
N GLY A 68 10.88 -3.74 13.39
CA GLY A 68 11.64 -3.01 14.41
C GLY A 68 12.03 -1.58 14.03
N LEU A 69 11.49 -1.00 12.95
CA LEU A 69 11.68 0.42 12.66
C LEU A 69 10.79 1.28 13.56
N SER A 70 11.29 2.43 13.99
CA SER A 70 10.44 3.41 14.66
C SER A 70 9.45 4.02 13.68
N LEU A 71 8.33 4.57 14.20
CA LEU A 71 7.33 5.20 13.34
C LEU A 71 7.93 6.36 12.52
N SER A 72 8.84 7.15 13.12
CA SER A 72 9.51 8.24 12.40
C SER A 72 10.44 7.74 11.30
N GLU A 73 11.21 6.67 11.57
CA GLU A 73 12.11 6.06 10.58
C GLU A 73 11.30 5.52 9.39
N ALA A 74 10.20 4.82 9.67
CA ALA A 74 9.30 4.30 8.65
C ALA A 74 8.70 5.42 7.78
N LEU A 75 8.21 6.51 8.40
CA LEU A 75 7.66 7.64 7.67
C LEU A 75 8.68 8.32 6.76
N TRP A 76 9.92 8.52 7.24
CA TRP A 76 10.98 9.12 6.44
C TRP A 76 11.40 8.24 5.26
N ILE A 77 11.51 6.92 5.46
CA ILE A 77 11.82 5.98 4.39
C ILE A 77 10.72 5.97 3.34
N ILE A 78 9.44 5.91 3.76
CA ILE A 78 8.29 5.96 2.84
C ILE A 78 8.28 7.28 2.08
N PHE A 79 8.48 8.41 2.76
CA PHE A 79 8.52 9.73 2.14
C PHE A 79 9.63 9.84 1.10
N LEU A 80 10.86 9.45 1.47
CA LEU A 80 12.02 9.52 0.58
C LEU A 80 11.86 8.58 -0.63
N GLY A 81 11.35 7.37 -0.40
CA GLY A 81 11.08 6.41 -1.47
C GLY A 81 10.08 6.97 -2.49
N ASN A 82 8.97 7.55 -2.02
CA ASN A 82 7.99 8.19 -2.89
C ASN A 82 8.55 9.40 -3.63
N LEU A 83 9.38 10.22 -2.96
CA LEU A 83 10.02 11.38 -3.59
C LEU A 83 10.95 10.96 -4.73
N ILE A 84 11.76 9.93 -4.52
CA ILE A 84 12.69 9.41 -5.55
C ILE A 84 11.90 8.86 -6.74
N VAL A 85 10.83 8.11 -6.51
CA VAL A 85 9.99 7.54 -7.58
C VAL A 85 9.16 8.61 -8.30
N ALA A 86 8.76 9.68 -7.61
CA ALA A 86 7.98 10.76 -8.21
C ALA A 86 8.71 11.46 -9.36
N ILE A 87 10.04 11.59 -9.28
CA ILE A 87 10.86 12.28 -10.30
C ILE A 87 10.70 11.63 -11.70
N PRO A 88 11.09 10.35 -11.91
CA PRO A 88 10.92 9.70 -13.22
C PRO A 88 9.46 9.56 -13.62
N MET A 89 8.54 9.46 -12.65
CA MET A 89 7.11 9.36 -12.91
C MET A 89 6.54 10.64 -13.54
N VAL A 90 6.93 11.82 -13.05
CA VAL A 90 6.53 13.11 -13.63
C VAL A 90 7.08 13.27 -15.05
N PHE A 91 8.35 12.89 -15.29
CA PHE A 91 8.92 12.91 -16.63
C PHE A 91 8.18 12.00 -17.60
N ASN A 92 7.81 10.79 -17.16
CA ASN A 92 7.03 9.87 -17.98
C ASN A 92 5.61 10.39 -18.26
N GLY A 93 4.97 10.99 -17.25
CA GLY A 93 3.62 11.58 -17.36
C GLY A 93 3.53 12.76 -18.32
N HIS A 94 4.62 13.52 -18.51
CA HIS A 94 4.62 14.68 -19.42
C HIS A 94 4.26 14.30 -20.86
N ALA A 95 4.86 13.24 -21.40
CA ALA A 95 4.59 12.82 -22.77
C ALA A 95 3.14 12.32 -22.93
N GLY A 96 2.63 11.55 -21.97
CA GLY A 96 1.24 11.07 -21.99
C GLY A 96 0.22 12.20 -21.93
N THR A 97 0.47 13.23 -21.11
CA THR A 97 -0.44 14.38 -20.96
C THR A 97 -0.37 15.36 -22.11
N ARG A 98 0.84 15.66 -22.62
CA ARG A 98 1.03 16.60 -23.74
C ARG A 98 0.43 16.06 -25.04
N TYR A 99 0.79 14.83 -25.40
CA TYR A 99 0.41 14.22 -26.68
C TYR A 99 -0.88 13.40 -26.61
N GLY A 100 -1.36 13.04 -25.42
CA GLY A 100 -2.56 12.21 -25.25
C GLY A 100 -2.39 10.79 -25.79
N ILE A 101 -1.17 10.25 -25.76
CA ILE A 101 -0.84 8.92 -26.31
C ILE A 101 -0.66 7.88 -25.21
N PRO A 102 -1.07 6.62 -25.45
CA PRO A 102 -0.86 5.54 -24.50
C PRO A 102 0.58 5.04 -24.51
N PHE A 103 1.00 4.37 -23.42
CA PHE A 103 2.35 3.84 -23.25
C PHE A 103 2.87 3.00 -24.45
N PRO A 104 2.09 2.06 -25.04
CA PRO A 104 2.56 1.27 -26.18
C PRO A 104 2.86 2.10 -27.44
N VAL A 105 2.30 3.31 -27.57
CA VAL A 105 2.60 4.23 -28.66
C VAL A 105 3.87 5.02 -28.34
N LEU A 106 3.98 5.57 -27.12
CA LEU A 106 5.17 6.28 -26.65
C LEU A 106 6.42 5.39 -26.72
N GLY A 107 6.31 4.13 -26.30
CA GLY A 107 7.41 3.17 -26.29
C GLY A 107 7.96 2.82 -27.67
N ARG A 108 7.22 3.10 -28.76
CA ARG A 108 7.71 2.89 -30.14
C ARG A 108 8.92 3.78 -30.45
N ALA A 109 9.03 4.94 -29.80
CA ALA A 109 10.17 5.83 -29.97
C ALA A 109 11.48 5.23 -29.43
N SER A 110 11.40 4.37 -28.41
CA SER A 110 12.58 3.75 -27.77
C SER A 110 12.85 2.33 -28.25
N PHE A 111 11.80 1.52 -28.45
CA PHE A 111 11.93 0.09 -28.76
C PHE A 111 11.54 -0.26 -30.20
N GLY A 112 11.11 0.73 -30.99
CA GLY A 112 10.56 0.52 -32.32
C GLY A 112 9.16 -0.10 -32.29
N VAL A 113 8.56 -0.22 -33.47
CA VAL A 113 7.17 -0.69 -33.66
C VAL A 113 6.96 -2.13 -33.15
N ARG A 114 7.92 -3.02 -33.40
CA ARG A 114 7.83 -4.43 -32.97
C ARG A 114 8.39 -4.67 -31.57
N GLY A 115 9.45 -3.95 -31.18
CA GLY A 115 10.09 -4.16 -29.87
C GLY A 115 9.23 -3.69 -28.69
N VAL A 116 8.36 -2.70 -28.89
CA VAL A 116 7.47 -2.17 -27.82
C VAL A 116 6.48 -3.20 -27.27
N HIS A 117 6.21 -4.29 -27.99
CA HIS A 117 5.32 -5.35 -27.52
C HIS A 117 5.87 -6.03 -26.26
N VAL A 118 7.19 -6.22 -26.16
CA VAL A 118 7.81 -6.86 -24.98
C VAL A 118 7.54 -6.07 -23.69
N PRO A 119 7.92 -4.77 -23.56
CA PRO A 119 7.63 -4.01 -22.35
C PRO A 119 6.12 -3.82 -22.11
N SER A 120 5.31 -3.74 -23.17
CA SER A 120 3.85 -3.61 -23.03
C SER A 120 3.21 -4.85 -22.42
N VAL A 121 3.61 -6.05 -22.87
CA VAL A 121 3.13 -7.33 -22.32
C VAL A 121 3.63 -7.54 -20.89
N LEU A 122 4.91 -7.26 -20.62
CA LEU A 122 5.46 -7.37 -19.27
C LEU A 122 4.70 -6.46 -18.28
N ARG A 123 4.41 -5.22 -18.68
CA ARG A 123 3.61 -4.29 -17.88
C ARG A 123 2.18 -4.82 -17.66
N ALA A 124 1.56 -5.42 -18.68
CA ALA A 124 0.23 -6.01 -18.55
C ALA A 124 0.23 -7.21 -17.57
N LEU A 125 1.24 -8.09 -17.63
CA LEU A 125 1.37 -9.22 -16.71
C LEU A 125 1.50 -8.78 -15.25
N VAL A 126 2.34 -7.77 -14.99
CA VAL A 126 2.49 -7.20 -13.64
C VAL A 126 1.16 -6.60 -13.16
N ALA A 127 0.44 -5.88 -14.03
CA ALA A 127 -0.87 -5.33 -13.70
C ALA A 127 -1.90 -6.44 -13.36
N CYS A 128 -1.92 -7.54 -14.11
CA CYS A 128 -2.78 -8.70 -13.82
C CYS A 128 -2.44 -9.34 -12.45
N GLY A 129 -1.15 -9.45 -12.12
CA GLY A 129 -0.70 -9.96 -10.82
C GLY A 129 -1.20 -9.08 -9.66
N TRP A 130 -1.01 -7.76 -9.78
CA TRP A 130 -1.51 -6.80 -8.80
C TRP A 130 -3.04 -6.80 -8.68
N PHE A 131 -3.75 -6.89 -9.81
CA PHE A 131 -5.21 -7.02 -9.79
C PHE A 131 -5.67 -8.25 -9.02
N GLY A 132 -4.99 -9.40 -9.20
CA GLY A 132 -5.27 -10.62 -8.45
C GLY A 132 -5.09 -10.44 -6.94
N VAL A 133 -3.96 -9.88 -6.51
CA VAL A 133 -3.67 -9.62 -5.09
C VAL A 133 -4.69 -8.67 -4.48
N GLN A 134 -5.00 -7.55 -5.14
CA GLN A 134 -5.96 -6.57 -4.63
C GLN A 134 -7.37 -7.13 -4.54
N THR A 135 -7.77 -7.93 -5.53
CA THR A 135 -9.09 -8.59 -5.53
C THR A 135 -9.18 -9.64 -4.41
N TRP A 136 -8.09 -10.37 -4.15
CA TRP A 136 -8.02 -11.32 -3.04
C TRP A 136 -8.20 -10.63 -1.69
N ILE A 137 -7.45 -9.55 -1.45
CA ILE A 137 -7.55 -8.78 -0.20
C ILE A 137 -8.96 -8.17 -0.06
N GLY A 138 -9.53 -7.62 -1.13
CA GLY A 138 -10.91 -7.12 -1.11
C GLY A 138 -11.95 -8.21 -0.83
N GLY A 139 -11.73 -9.42 -1.36
CA GLY A 139 -12.55 -10.61 -1.07
C GLY A 139 -12.47 -11.02 0.42
N LEU A 140 -11.28 -10.97 1.02
CA LEU A 140 -11.11 -11.22 2.46
C LEU A 140 -11.85 -10.16 3.29
N ALA A 141 -11.80 -8.89 2.90
CA ALA A 141 -12.55 -7.83 3.58
C ALA A 141 -14.06 -8.09 3.52
N LEU A 142 -14.58 -8.53 2.37
CA LEU A 142 -15.99 -8.90 2.22
C LEU A 142 -16.37 -10.11 3.07
N ALA A 143 -15.50 -11.12 3.13
CA ALA A 143 -15.69 -12.29 3.99
C ALA A 143 -15.70 -11.92 5.48
N SER A 144 -14.85 -10.99 5.91
CA SER A 144 -14.84 -10.48 7.28
C SER A 144 -16.13 -9.73 7.62
N ILE A 145 -16.66 -8.92 6.70
CA ILE A 145 -17.95 -8.25 6.89
C ILE A 145 -19.09 -9.28 6.99
N ALA A 146 -19.10 -10.29 6.11
CA ALA A 146 -20.11 -11.34 6.12
C ALA A 146 -20.15 -12.12 7.43
N GLN A 147 -18.98 -12.41 8.03
CA GLN A 147 -18.87 -13.09 9.33
C GLN A 147 -19.36 -12.27 10.52
N GLN A 148 -19.38 -10.93 10.41
CA GLN A 148 -19.92 -10.06 11.46
C GLN A 148 -21.45 -9.94 11.39
N ILE A 149 -22.03 -10.14 10.20
CA ILE A 149 -23.47 -10.04 9.97
C ILE A 149 -24.14 -11.40 10.15
N LEU A 150 -23.53 -12.46 9.60
CA LEU A 150 -23.98 -13.84 9.73
C LEU A 150 -22.94 -14.63 10.53
N PRO A 151 -23.35 -15.55 11.41
CA PRO A 151 -22.44 -16.39 12.19
C PRO A 151 -21.81 -17.51 11.33
N LEU A 152 -21.15 -17.13 10.24
CA LEU A 152 -20.45 -18.01 9.33
C LEU A 152 -19.05 -18.29 9.89
N GLN A 153 -18.61 -19.53 9.79
CA GLN A 153 -17.22 -19.87 10.14
C GLN A 153 -16.29 -19.50 8.99
N SER A 154 -15.12 -18.96 9.33
CA SER A 154 -14.06 -18.73 8.36
C SER A 154 -13.65 -20.05 7.71
N SER A 155 -13.82 -20.13 6.39
CA SER A 155 -13.47 -21.29 5.59
C SER A 155 -12.89 -20.84 4.27
N PHE A 156 -12.05 -21.69 3.66
CA PHE A 156 -11.51 -21.41 2.33
C PHE A 156 -12.63 -21.18 1.31
N GLY A 157 -13.72 -21.95 1.38
CA GLY A 157 -14.88 -21.80 0.50
C GLY A 157 -15.56 -20.44 0.64
N LEU A 158 -15.74 -19.94 1.87
CA LEU A 158 -16.29 -18.59 2.09
C LEU A 158 -15.39 -17.49 1.53
N ASN A 159 -14.09 -17.57 1.83
CA ASN A 159 -13.11 -16.58 1.36
C ASN A 159 -13.02 -16.57 -0.18
N PHE A 160 -12.99 -17.75 -0.79
CA PHE A 160 -12.97 -17.89 -2.25
C PHE A 160 -14.28 -17.43 -2.90
N GLY A 161 -15.44 -17.71 -2.28
CA GLY A 161 -16.74 -17.23 -2.74
C GLY A 161 -16.82 -15.69 -2.70
N CYS A 162 -16.36 -15.08 -1.61
CA CYS A 162 -16.29 -13.62 -1.48
C CYS A 162 -15.29 -13.00 -2.45
N PHE A 163 -14.14 -13.67 -2.69
CA PHE A 163 -13.19 -13.29 -3.73
C PHE A 163 -13.82 -13.28 -5.12
N MET A 164 -14.52 -14.35 -5.51
CA MET A 164 -15.19 -14.43 -6.81
C MET A 164 -16.29 -13.37 -6.95
N LEU A 165 -17.06 -13.12 -5.88
CA LEU A 165 -18.05 -12.06 -5.86
C LEU A 165 -17.40 -10.68 -6.06
N PHE A 166 -16.33 -10.38 -5.32
CA PHE A 166 -15.61 -9.12 -5.45
C PHE A 166 -14.95 -8.97 -6.83
N TRP A 167 -14.40 -10.04 -7.38
CA TRP A 167 -13.87 -10.09 -8.74
C TRP A 167 -14.95 -9.76 -9.78
N CYS A 168 -16.11 -10.40 -9.71
CA CYS A 168 -17.23 -10.16 -10.62
C CYS A 168 -17.69 -8.69 -10.58
N ILE A 169 -17.75 -8.09 -9.38
CA ILE A 169 -18.09 -6.67 -9.22
C ILE A 169 -17.07 -5.80 -9.94
N ASN A 170 -15.77 -6.05 -9.76
CA ASN A 170 -14.72 -5.29 -10.44
C ASN A 170 -14.80 -5.43 -11.97
N ILE A 171 -15.01 -6.64 -12.50
CA ILE A 171 -15.16 -6.87 -13.93
C ILE A 171 -16.38 -6.13 -14.50
N PHE A 172 -17.51 -6.12 -13.78
CA PHE A 172 -18.70 -5.37 -14.17
C PHE A 172 -18.41 -3.87 -14.34
N PHE A 173 -17.66 -3.27 -13.41
CA PHE A 173 -17.29 -1.86 -13.52
C PHE A 173 -16.28 -1.61 -14.65
N ILE A 174 -15.34 -2.53 -14.88
CA ILE A 174 -14.36 -2.42 -15.99
C ILE A 174 -15.07 -2.47 -17.35
N TRP A 175 -16.04 -3.37 -17.54
CA TRP A 175 -16.81 -3.47 -18.79
C TRP A 175 -17.64 -2.23 -19.09
N ARG A 176 -18.04 -1.46 -18.06
CA ARG A 176 -18.78 -0.21 -18.21
C ARG A 176 -17.88 1.00 -18.55
N GLY A 177 -16.58 0.77 -18.73
CA GLY A 177 -15.61 1.75 -19.21
C GLY A 177 -15.01 2.63 -18.10
N THR A 178 -14.03 3.44 -18.50
CA THR A 178 -13.19 4.27 -17.61
C THR A 178 -13.98 5.32 -16.84
N GLU A 179 -15.11 5.81 -17.38
CA GLU A 179 -15.97 6.77 -16.69
C GLU A 179 -16.61 6.20 -15.42
N SER A 180 -16.93 4.91 -15.40
CA SER A 180 -17.48 4.25 -14.21
C SER A 180 -16.44 4.17 -13.10
N VAL A 181 -15.18 3.92 -13.45
CA VAL A 181 -14.04 3.91 -12.51
C VAL A 181 -13.81 5.30 -11.93
N ARG A 182 -13.80 6.33 -12.79
CA ARG A 182 -13.64 7.73 -12.36
C ARG A 182 -14.74 8.17 -11.40
N PHE A 183 -15.99 7.81 -11.66
CA PHE A 183 -17.10 8.11 -10.76
C PHE A 183 -16.92 7.45 -9.39
N LEU A 184 -16.57 6.16 -9.37
CA LEU A 184 -16.34 5.42 -8.13
C LEU A 184 -15.21 6.06 -7.32
N GLU A 185 -14.11 6.41 -7.97
CA GLU A 185 -12.93 7.00 -7.35
C GLU A 185 -13.17 8.41 -6.80
N THR A 186 -13.96 9.22 -7.52
CA THR A 186 -14.31 10.58 -7.09
C THR A 186 -15.08 10.56 -5.75
N ILE A 187 -15.87 9.51 -5.51
CA ILE A 187 -16.60 9.33 -4.24
C ILE A 187 -15.73 8.61 -3.21
N ALA A 188 -14.98 7.59 -3.63
CA ALA A 188 -14.16 6.77 -2.73
C ALA A 188 -13.01 7.57 -2.10
N ALA A 189 -12.31 8.42 -2.86
CA ALA A 189 -11.17 9.19 -2.36
C ALA A 189 -11.49 10.05 -1.10
N PRO A 190 -12.51 10.93 -1.10
CA PRO A 190 -12.85 11.70 0.10
C PRO A 190 -13.36 10.81 1.24
N LEU A 191 -14.14 9.77 0.93
CA LEU A 191 -14.63 8.82 1.93
C LEU A 191 -13.46 8.11 2.65
N LEU A 192 -12.49 7.62 1.88
CA LEU A 192 -11.31 6.92 2.38
C LEU A 192 -10.45 7.82 3.27
N ILE A 193 -10.29 9.10 2.91
CA ILE A 193 -9.60 10.08 3.76
C ILE A 193 -10.34 10.27 5.08
N VAL A 194 -11.66 10.49 5.03
CA VAL A 194 -12.48 10.71 6.23
C VAL A 194 -12.42 9.49 7.16
N VAL A 195 -12.60 8.28 6.61
CA VAL A 195 -12.52 7.04 7.39
C VAL A 195 -11.10 6.82 7.93
N GLY A 196 -10.06 7.10 7.14
CA GLY A 196 -8.67 7.00 7.57
C GLY A 196 -8.35 7.93 8.74
N LEU A 197 -8.78 9.20 8.67
CA LEU A 197 -8.62 10.17 9.75
C LEU A 197 -9.43 9.77 11.00
N ALA A 198 -10.66 9.27 10.82
CA ALA A 198 -11.48 8.77 11.92
C ALA A 198 -10.82 7.58 12.63
N MET A 199 -10.28 6.62 11.87
CA MET A 199 -9.54 5.48 12.41
C MET A 199 -8.24 5.89 13.11
N LEU A 200 -7.51 6.87 12.55
CA LEU A 200 -6.33 7.44 13.19
C LEU A 200 -6.69 8.12 14.52
N ALA A 201 -7.72 8.95 14.53
CA ALA A 201 -8.19 9.65 15.73
C ALA A 201 -8.62 8.65 16.82
N TRP A 202 -9.39 7.62 16.44
CA TRP A 202 -9.78 6.55 17.34
C TRP A 202 -8.58 5.77 17.88
N GLY A 203 -7.61 5.43 17.02
CA GLY A 203 -6.38 4.75 17.41
C GLY A 203 -5.53 5.57 18.39
N ILE A 204 -5.39 6.88 18.14
CA ILE A 204 -4.70 7.81 19.06
C ILE A 204 -5.40 7.88 20.41
N GLN A 205 -6.73 7.93 20.42
CA GLN A 205 -7.51 7.93 21.66
C GLN A 205 -7.29 6.63 22.43
N GLN A 206 -7.37 5.47 21.78
CA GLN A 206 -7.15 4.18 22.44
C GLN A 206 -5.70 3.99 22.92
N GLY A 207 -4.73 4.54 22.20
CA GLY A 207 -3.30 4.50 22.53
C GLY A 207 -2.83 5.48 23.61
N GLY A 208 -3.72 6.27 24.21
CA GLY A 208 -3.34 7.20 25.28
C GLY A 208 -2.77 8.54 24.84
N GLY A 209 -2.97 8.89 23.56
CA GLY A 209 -2.51 10.15 22.96
C GLY A 209 -1.32 9.96 22.04
N LEU A 210 -1.12 10.93 21.13
CA LEU A 210 -0.15 10.84 20.04
C LEU A 210 1.29 10.68 20.58
N GLN A 211 1.61 11.38 21.66
CA GLN A 211 2.93 11.31 22.29
C GLN A 211 3.23 9.92 22.86
N GLN A 212 2.25 9.27 23.49
CA GLN A 212 2.43 7.92 24.02
C GLN A 212 2.58 6.90 22.89
N VAL A 213 1.80 7.02 21.82
CA VAL A 213 1.91 6.16 20.64
C VAL A 213 3.29 6.29 19.99
N LEU A 214 3.79 7.53 19.82
CA LEU A 214 5.13 7.78 19.29
C LEU A 214 6.23 7.23 20.21
N ALA A 215 6.15 7.47 21.51
CA ALA A 215 7.13 6.97 22.48
C ALA A 215 7.12 5.43 22.63
N GLN A 216 5.96 4.79 22.44
CA GLN A 216 5.86 3.33 22.41
C GLN A 216 6.44 2.74 21.12
N SER A 217 6.45 3.49 20.00
CA SER A 217 7.08 3.01 18.76
C SER A 217 8.59 2.77 18.94
N ASP A 218 9.26 3.57 19.77
CA ASP A 218 10.68 3.34 20.11
C ASP A 218 10.88 2.10 20.99
N LYS A 219 9.87 1.70 21.78
CA LYS A 219 9.92 0.45 22.56
C LYS A 219 9.76 -0.79 21.68
N LEU A 220 9.05 -0.69 20.56
CA LEU A 220 8.94 -1.78 19.57
C LEU A 220 10.27 -2.06 18.84
N ARG A 221 11.19 -1.08 18.81
CA ARG A 221 12.53 -1.24 18.24
C ARG A 221 13.43 -2.16 19.04
N ALA A 222 13.30 -2.15 20.37
CA ALA A 222 14.17 -2.94 21.22
C ALA A 222 13.61 -4.36 21.40
N PRO A 223 14.45 -5.40 21.31
CA PRO A 223 14.00 -6.78 21.41
C PRO A 223 13.24 -7.00 22.72
N SER A 224 12.18 -7.81 22.67
CA SER A 224 11.32 -8.10 23.82
C SER A 224 12.12 -8.61 25.03
N VAL A 225 13.27 -9.24 24.77
CA VAL A 225 14.27 -9.66 25.75
C VAL A 225 15.66 -9.28 25.24
N ALA A 226 16.42 -8.54 26.04
CA ALA A 226 17.83 -8.21 25.77
C ALA A 226 18.73 -8.87 26.82
N VAL A 227 19.83 -9.48 26.41
CA VAL A 227 20.84 -10.02 27.35
C VAL A 227 21.90 -8.93 27.57
N SER A 228 22.09 -8.50 28.81
CA SER A 228 23.19 -7.61 29.21
C SER A 228 24.13 -8.30 30.17
N THR A 229 25.44 -8.18 29.95
CA THR A 229 26.46 -8.68 30.87
C THR A 229 26.81 -7.58 31.87
N LEU A 230 26.61 -7.82 33.17
CA LEU A 230 27.02 -6.89 34.23
C LEU A 230 28.55 -6.87 34.38
N PRO A 231 29.11 -5.79 34.97
CA PRO A 231 30.56 -5.68 35.26
C PRO A 231 31.13 -6.88 36.03
N ASP A 232 30.30 -7.56 36.81
CA ASP A 232 30.66 -8.75 37.61
C ASP A 232 30.64 -10.07 36.81
N GLY A 233 30.50 -10.01 35.47
CA GLY A 233 30.45 -11.19 34.60
C GLY A 233 29.12 -11.95 34.61
N GLN A 234 28.10 -11.44 35.29
CA GLN A 234 26.76 -12.04 35.34
C GLN A 234 25.95 -11.68 34.09
N GLN A 235 25.15 -12.62 33.58
CA GLN A 235 24.21 -12.37 32.49
C GLN A 235 22.85 -11.99 33.08
N GLN A 236 22.29 -10.89 32.61
CA GLN A 236 20.98 -10.40 32.97
C GLN A 236 20.09 -10.36 31.74
N LEU A 237 18.96 -11.04 31.80
CA LEU A 237 17.89 -10.89 30.81
C LEU A 237 17.06 -9.68 31.21
N ARG A 238 16.98 -8.68 30.36
CA ARG A 238 16.16 -7.48 30.53
C ARG A 238 14.95 -7.56 29.62
N PHE A 239 13.76 -7.51 30.20
CA PHE A 239 12.51 -7.56 29.45
C PHE A 239 12.09 -6.15 29.04
N ASN A 240 11.98 -5.90 27.73
CA ASN A 240 11.50 -4.64 27.20
C ASN A 240 10.05 -4.78 26.73
N LEU A 241 9.13 -4.65 27.69
CA LEU A 241 7.71 -4.96 27.50
C LEU A 241 6.87 -3.74 27.15
N LEU A 242 5.84 -3.96 26.35
CA LEU A 242 4.85 -2.94 26.00
C LEU A 242 3.99 -2.58 27.21
N SER A 243 3.69 -1.29 27.34
CA SER A 243 2.86 -0.75 28.40
C SER A 243 1.47 -0.43 27.85
N ASP A 244 0.45 -0.46 28.69
CA ASP A 244 -0.89 0.04 28.37
C ASP A 244 -0.95 1.57 28.47
N ARG A 245 -2.16 2.10 28.29
CA ARG A 245 -2.48 3.54 28.36
C ARG A 245 -2.20 4.19 29.72
N GLN A 246 -2.14 3.38 30.79
CA GLN A 246 -1.88 3.80 32.17
C GLN A 246 -0.42 3.52 32.60
N GLY A 247 0.39 2.96 31.71
CA GLY A 247 1.78 2.59 31.98
C GLY A 247 1.94 1.20 32.62
N ALA A 248 0.86 0.45 32.81
CA ALA A 248 0.90 -0.92 33.31
C ALA A 248 1.41 -1.87 32.21
N ILE A 249 2.11 -2.93 32.61
CA ILE A 249 2.76 -3.84 31.67
C ILE A 249 1.70 -4.78 31.08
N LYS A 250 1.68 -4.95 29.75
CA LYS A 250 0.73 -5.85 29.08
C LYS A 250 1.04 -7.33 29.30
N ALA A 251 2.30 -7.68 29.54
CA ALA A 251 2.73 -9.04 29.84
C ALA A 251 2.91 -9.24 31.36
N THR A 252 2.21 -10.22 31.92
CA THR A 252 2.23 -10.55 33.35
C THR A 252 3.07 -11.79 33.67
N GLU A 253 3.34 -12.62 32.65
CA GLU A 253 4.00 -13.91 32.80
C GLU A 253 5.05 -14.11 31.70
N PHE A 254 6.05 -14.95 31.97
CA PHE A 254 7.08 -15.35 31.02
C PHE A 254 7.32 -16.87 31.10
N GLN A 255 7.80 -17.45 30.01
CA GLN A 255 8.16 -18.86 29.89
C GLN A 255 9.51 -18.98 29.17
N ILE A 256 10.42 -19.81 29.69
CA ILE A 256 11.72 -20.12 29.07
C ILE A 256 11.78 -21.63 28.84
N GLY A 257 11.90 -22.05 27.57
CA GLY A 257 11.87 -23.48 27.19
C GLY A 257 10.52 -24.14 27.52
N GLU A 258 10.56 -25.37 28.02
CA GLU A 258 9.36 -26.16 28.40
C GLU A 258 8.92 -25.94 29.87
N ALA A 259 9.47 -24.95 30.57
CA ALA A 259 9.12 -24.67 31.96
C ALA A 259 7.67 -24.16 32.11
N ALA A 260 7.09 -24.23 33.31
CA ALA A 260 5.80 -23.62 33.59
C ALA A 260 5.88 -22.08 33.51
N TRP A 261 4.77 -21.41 33.16
CA TRP A 261 4.65 -19.96 33.17
C TRP A 261 4.96 -19.40 34.56
N GLN A 262 5.82 -18.38 34.61
CA GLN A 262 6.24 -17.71 35.85
C GLN A 262 5.84 -16.23 35.81
N PRO A 263 5.46 -15.64 36.96
CA PRO A 263 5.14 -14.21 37.03
C PRO A 263 6.37 -13.36 36.75
N LEU A 264 6.16 -12.26 36.02
CA LEU A 264 7.26 -11.39 35.59
C LEU A 264 7.90 -10.64 36.77
N PRO A 265 9.24 -10.60 36.88
CA PRO A 265 9.93 -9.89 37.95
C PRO A 265 9.60 -8.39 37.95
N SER A 266 9.43 -7.80 39.13
CA SER A 266 9.07 -6.39 39.29
C SER A 266 10.15 -5.42 38.78
N ASP A 267 11.41 -5.84 38.80
CA ASP A 267 12.59 -5.12 38.28
C ASP A 267 12.79 -5.32 36.77
N ARG A 268 11.93 -6.12 36.12
CA ARG A 268 11.98 -6.43 34.67
C ARG A 268 13.30 -7.06 34.25
N SER A 269 13.97 -7.72 35.19
CA SER A 269 15.28 -8.30 34.95
C SER A 269 15.39 -9.68 35.62
N LEU A 270 16.03 -10.62 34.93
CA LEU A 270 16.45 -11.89 35.52
C LEU A 270 17.96 -11.94 35.48
N THR A 271 18.58 -11.77 36.64
CA THR A 271 20.03 -11.91 36.78
C THR A 271 20.34 -13.36 37.12
N ARG A 272 21.08 -14.05 36.25
CA ARG A 272 21.60 -15.40 36.55
C ARG A 272 23.09 -15.30 36.90
N ILE A 273 23.44 -15.76 38.10
CA ILE A 273 24.83 -15.94 38.51
C ILE A 273 25.42 -17.06 37.64
N SER A 274 26.41 -16.73 36.81
CA SER A 274 27.07 -17.69 35.94
C SER A 274 27.89 -18.69 36.76
N HIS A 275 27.27 -19.81 37.13
CA HIS A 275 27.99 -21.07 37.23
C HIS A 275 27.40 -22.03 36.18
N LYS A 276 28.05 -22.07 35.02
CA LYS A 276 27.86 -23.00 33.89
C LYS A 276 26.43 -23.12 33.33
N GLY A 277 26.21 -22.47 32.19
CA GLY A 277 25.10 -22.78 31.28
C GLY A 277 24.59 -21.52 30.61
N ALA A 278 25.03 -21.29 29.37
CA ALA A 278 24.46 -20.26 28.51
C ALA A 278 22.94 -20.49 28.36
N PHE A 279 22.19 -19.40 28.20
CA PHE A 279 20.78 -19.48 27.79
C PHE A 279 20.72 -20.04 26.35
N THR A 280 20.60 -21.36 26.23
CA THR A 280 20.20 -22.07 25.01
C THR A 280 18.78 -22.56 25.17
#